data_AF-A0A9P5ZIT2-F1
#
_entry.id   AF-A0A9P5ZIT2-F1
#
_cell.length_a   1.000
_cell.length_b   1.000
_cell.length_c   1.000
_cell.angle_alpha   90.00
_cell.angle_beta   90.00
_cell.angle_gamma   90.00
#
_symmetry.space_group_name_H-M   'P 1'
#
loop_
_entity.id
_entity.type
_entity.pdbx_description
1 polymer ?
#
loop_
_entity_poly.entity_id
_entity_poly.type
_entity_poly.pdbx_seq_one_letter_code
_entity_poly.pdbx_strand_id
1 'polypeptide(L)'
;MTTPVDQFRASYAILEQRVTTVLCTQVGAVQQLLEHLQSFSAAEYATLQANCTAMANNLDAACHRSSDPPNGPTLVIAQCVHTGGRERPRVHIDPIFLESALELCGTSHLAEVFNCSARSVR
;
A
#
# COMPACT_ATOMS: atom_id res chain seq x y z
N MET A 1 -18.21 13.82 24.47
CA MET A 1 -19.25 13.45 23.50
C MET A 1 -19.08 14.36 22.29
N THR A 2 -18.44 13.87 21.22
CA THR A 2 -18.27 14.64 19.97
C THR A 2 -19.62 14.74 19.27
N THR A 3 -20.03 15.94 18.89
CA THR A 3 -21.31 16.13 18.22
C THR A 3 -21.19 15.63 16.76
N PRO A 4 -22.28 15.17 16.13
CA PRO A 4 -22.27 14.74 14.74
C PRO A 4 -21.68 15.80 13.80
N VAL A 5 -21.88 17.08 14.12
CA VAL A 5 -21.34 18.23 13.38
C VAL A 5 -19.81 18.29 13.45
N ASP A 6 -19.21 17.92 14.59
CA ASP A 6 -17.74 17.88 14.73
C ASP A 6 -17.14 16.76 13.87
N GLN A 7 -17.86 15.64 13.73
CA GLN A 7 -17.43 14.51 12.90
C GLN A 7 -17.48 14.85 11.41
N PHE A 8 -18.50 15.59 10.95
CA PHE A 8 -18.55 16.11 9.58
C PHE A 8 -17.44 17.13 9.31
N ARG A 9 -17.19 18.06 10.23
CA ARG A 9 -16.09 19.03 10.08
C ARG A 9 -14.73 18.33 10.00
N ALA A 10 -14.52 17.30 10.82
CA ALA A 10 -13.31 16.50 10.79
C ALA A 10 -13.14 15.71 9.47
N SER A 11 -14.21 15.11 8.93
CA SER A 11 -14.13 14.38 7.67
C SER A 11 -13.88 15.30 6.47
N TYR A 12 -14.46 16.49 6.45
CA TYR A 12 -14.18 17.51 5.42
C TYR A 12 -12.74 18.03 5.49
N ALA A 13 -12.20 18.27 6.68
CA ALA A 13 -10.80 18.70 6.83
C ALA A 13 -9.81 17.63 6.30
N ILE A 14 -10.10 16.35 6.54
CA ILE A 14 -9.29 15.24 6.01
C ILE A 14 -9.40 15.16 4.48
N LEU A 15 -10.60 15.36 3.92
CA LEU A 15 -10.80 15.34 2.47
C LEU A 15 -10.07 16.51 1.81
N GLU A 16 -10.16 17.71 2.38
CA GLU A 16 -9.44 18.89 1.91
C GLU A 16 -7.94 18.65 1.93
N GLN A 17 -7.38 18.18 3.04
CA GLN A 17 -5.96 17.88 3.16
C GLN A 17 -5.49 16.86 2.11
N ARG A 18 -6.29 15.82 1.84
CA ARG A 18 -5.97 14.81 0.82
C ARG A 18 -6.01 15.39 -0.59
N VAL A 19 -7.02 16.19 -0.92
CA VAL A 19 -7.14 16.85 -2.22
C VAL A 19 -5.97 17.80 -2.45
N THR A 20 -5.65 18.64 -1.46
CA THR A 20 -4.51 19.58 -1.55
C THR A 20 -3.20 18.82 -1.72
N THR A 21 -2.99 17.73 -0.98
CA THR A 21 -1.77 16.92 -1.10
C THR A 21 -1.65 16.32 -2.50
N VAL A 22 -2.74 15.75 -3.04
CA VAL A 22 -2.76 15.17 -4.39
C VAL A 22 -2.52 16.23 -5.46
N LEU A 23 -3.12 17.41 -5.34
CA LEU A 23 -2.91 18.50 -6.30
C LEU A 23 -1.48 19.02 -6.24
N CYS A 24 -0.91 19.21 -5.05
CA CYS A 24 0.48 19.66 -4.91
C CYS A 24 1.48 18.63 -5.45
N THR A 25 1.26 17.33 -5.22
CA THR A 25 2.12 16.29 -5.79
C THR A 25 1.97 16.19 -7.30
N GLN A 26 0.77 16.33 -7.84
CA GLN A 26 0.54 16.36 -9.28
C GLN A 26 1.20 17.58 -9.95
N VAL A 27 1.07 18.78 -9.36
CA VAL A 27 1.69 20.00 -9.90
C VAL A 27 3.22 19.91 -9.86
N GLY A 28 3.80 19.43 -8.75
CA GLY A 28 5.25 19.20 -8.65
C GLY A 28 5.75 18.17 -9.66
N ALA A 29 5.01 17.08 -9.86
CA ALA A 29 5.34 16.05 -10.85
C ALA A 29 5.28 16.61 -12.29
N VAL A 30 4.32 17.48 -12.60
CA VAL A 30 4.22 18.13 -13.92
C VAL A 30 5.41 19.05 -14.17
N GLN A 31 5.88 19.80 -13.17
CA GLN A 31 7.06 20.65 -13.29
C GLN A 31 8.34 19.85 -13.53
N GLN A 32 8.55 18.77 -12.78
CA GLN A 32 9.68 17.86 -13.00
C GLN A 32 9.63 17.21 -14.39
N LEU A 33 8.44 16.82 -14.85
CA LEU A 33 8.27 16.28 -16.21
C LEU A 33 8.65 17.31 -17.28
N LEU A 34 8.28 18.59 -17.13
CA LEU A 34 8.63 19.65 -18.08
C LEU A 34 10.14 19.91 -18.18
N GLU A 35 10.87 19.80 -17.07
CA GLU A 35 12.34 19.89 -17.07
C GLU A 35 12.96 18.71 -17.82
N HIS A 36 12.44 17.50 -17.59
CA HIS A 36 12.91 16.30 -18.29
C HIS A 36 12.53 16.29 -19.77
N LEU A 37 11.43 16.93 -20.19
CA LEU A 37 11.02 17.00 -21.59
C LEU A 37 12.04 17.70 -22.50
N GLN A 38 12.82 18.64 -21.96
CA GLN A 38 13.88 19.32 -22.72
C GLN A 38 15.08 18.42 -23.03
N SER A 39 15.19 17.27 -22.36
CA SER A 39 16.29 16.31 -22.57
C SER A 39 16.02 15.29 -23.68
N PHE A 40 14.80 15.23 -24.21
CA PHE A 40 14.41 14.30 -25.27
C PHE A 40 14.24 15.01 -26.61
N SER A 41 14.64 14.35 -27.69
CA SER A 41 14.22 14.76 -29.03
C SER A 41 12.72 14.51 -29.23
N ALA A 42 12.10 15.22 -30.16
CA ALA A 42 10.67 15.05 -30.46
C ALA A 42 10.31 13.60 -30.86
N ALA A 43 11.23 12.89 -31.53
CA ALA A 43 11.03 11.49 -31.92
C ALA A 43 11.11 10.52 -30.73
N GLU A 44 12.04 10.74 -29.80
CA GLU A 44 12.14 9.94 -28.57
C GLU A 44 10.94 10.16 -27.67
N TYR A 45 10.49 11.41 -27.53
CA TYR A 45 9.30 11.73 -26.75
C TYR A 45 8.04 11.07 -27.30
N ALA A 46 7.83 11.12 -28.63
CA ALA A 46 6.70 10.43 -29.27
C ALA A 46 6.73 8.92 -29.02
N THR A 47 7.92 8.32 -29.06
CA THR A 47 8.12 6.89 -28.76
C THR A 47 7.81 6.57 -27.30
N LEU A 48 8.30 7.39 -26.37
CA LEU A 48 8.04 7.23 -24.94
C LEU A 48 6.55 7.37 -24.62
N GLN A 49 5.88 8.38 -25.21
CA GLN A 49 4.44 8.56 -25.06
C GLN A 49 3.67 7.34 -25.58
N ALA A 50 4.00 6.83 -26.78
CA ALA A 50 3.37 5.64 -27.33
C ALA A 50 3.55 4.42 -26.43
N ASN A 51 4.76 4.22 -25.88
CA ASN A 51 5.06 3.12 -24.96
C ASN A 51 4.26 3.24 -23.65
N CYS A 52 4.19 4.44 -23.06
CA CYS A 52 3.38 4.68 -21.86
C CYS A 52 1.90 4.40 -22.09
N THR A 53 1.35 4.85 -23.23
CA THR A 53 -0.04 4.55 -23.61
C THR A 53 -0.26 3.05 -23.80
N ALA A 54 0.67 2.36 -24.47
CA ALA A 54 0.59 0.91 -24.65
C ALA A 54 0.61 0.17 -23.30
N MET A 55 1.48 0.56 -22.36
CA MET A 55 1.53 -0.02 -21.03
C MET A 55 0.23 0.20 -20.25
N ALA A 56 -0.32 1.41 -20.27
CA ALA A 56 -1.58 1.72 -19.60
C ALA A 56 -2.73 0.87 -20.16
N ASN A 57 -2.83 0.77 -21.49
CA ASN A 57 -3.83 -0.07 -22.16
C ASN A 57 -3.67 -1.55 -21.82
N ASN A 58 -2.42 -2.03 -21.70
CA ASN A 58 -2.15 -3.42 -21.31
C ASN A 58 -2.56 -3.70 -19.87
N LEU A 59 -2.33 -2.77 -18.94
CA LEU A 59 -2.77 -2.89 -17.55
C LEU A 59 -4.29 -2.88 -17.45
N ASP A 60 -4.96 -2.01 -18.20
CA ASP A 60 -6.42 -1.94 -18.25
C ASP A 60 -7.03 -3.22 -18.83
N ALA A 61 -6.46 -3.69 -19.95
CA ALA A 61 -6.85 -4.97 -20.53
C ALA A 61 -6.58 -6.15 -19.58
N ALA A 62 -5.49 -6.13 -18.82
CA ALA A 62 -5.21 -7.15 -17.81
C ALA A 62 -6.22 -7.10 -16.66
N CYS A 63 -6.62 -5.91 -16.21
CA CYS A 63 -7.68 -5.72 -15.21
C CYS A 63 -9.00 -6.34 -15.70
N HIS A 64 -9.36 -6.08 -16.96
CA HIS A 64 -10.59 -6.62 -17.57
C HIS A 64 -10.54 -8.12 -17.88
N ARG A 65 -9.36 -8.67 -18.19
CA ARG A 65 -9.17 -10.11 -18.42
C ARG A 65 -8.98 -10.90 -17.13
N SER A 66 -8.52 -10.24 -16.07
CA SER A 66 -8.35 -10.88 -14.79
C SER A 66 -9.72 -11.37 -14.32
N SER A 67 -9.83 -12.69 -14.23
CA SER A 67 -10.95 -13.36 -13.55
C SER A 67 -10.65 -13.53 -12.07
N ASP A 68 -9.69 -12.76 -11.52
CA ASP A 68 -9.40 -12.80 -10.11
C ASP A 68 -10.70 -12.56 -9.35
N PRO A 69 -11.07 -13.47 -8.44
CA PRO A 69 -12.26 -13.28 -7.64
C PRO A 69 -12.16 -11.93 -6.92
N PRO A 70 -13.29 -11.21 -6.73
CA PRO A 70 -13.28 -9.93 -6.04
C PRO A 70 -12.55 -10.10 -4.72
N ASN A 71 -11.63 -9.18 -4.42
CA ASN A 71 -10.76 -9.22 -3.24
C ASN A 71 -11.51 -9.85 -2.07
N GLY A 72 -11.17 -11.10 -1.76
CA GLY A 72 -11.76 -11.82 -0.65
C GLY A 72 -11.50 -11.03 0.64
N PRO A 73 -12.24 -11.33 1.73
CA PRO A 73 -11.93 -10.74 3.02
C PRO A 73 -10.43 -10.88 3.28
N THR A 74 -9.75 -9.77 3.61
CA THR A 74 -8.32 -9.76 3.85
C THR A 74 -7.98 -10.91 4.79
N LEU A 75 -7.11 -11.83 4.35
CA LEU A 75 -6.74 -12.97 5.15
C LEU A 75 -5.95 -12.42 6.34
N VAL A 76 -6.62 -12.28 7.48
CA VAL A 76 -6.00 -11.73 8.69
C VAL A 76 -5.18 -12.84 9.33
N ILE A 77 -3.99 -13.04 8.79
CA ILE A 77 -3.05 -14.07 9.22
C ILE A 77 -2.37 -13.69 10.54
N ALA A 78 -2.27 -12.39 10.84
CA ALA A 78 -1.68 -11.88 12.07
C ALA A 78 -2.51 -10.72 12.65
N GLN A 79 -2.79 -10.78 13.95
CA GLN A 79 -3.50 -9.74 14.70
C GLN A 79 -2.66 -9.27 15.89
N CYS A 80 -2.42 -7.96 15.98
CA CYS A 80 -1.82 -7.35 17.15
C CYS A 80 -2.91 -7.09 18.19
N VAL A 81 -2.91 -7.86 19.29
CA VAL A 81 -3.89 -7.72 20.36
C VAL A 81 -3.32 -6.77 21.43
N HIS A 82 -3.94 -5.60 21.55
CA HIS A 82 -3.62 -4.62 22.60
C HIS A 82 -4.50 -4.90 23.82
N THR A 83 -3.91 -5.40 24.91
CA THR A 83 -4.65 -5.73 26.15
C THR A 83 -4.79 -4.55 27.12
N GLY A 84 -4.33 -3.35 26.74
CA GLY A 84 -4.41 -2.13 27.55
C GLY A 84 -3.46 -2.08 28.76
N GLY A 85 -2.69 -3.14 29.01
CA GLY A 85 -1.65 -3.17 30.05
C GLY A 85 -0.32 -2.56 29.57
N ARG A 86 0.63 -2.38 30.49
CA ARG A 86 2.02 -2.00 30.19
C ARG A 86 2.84 -3.10 29.48
N GLU A 87 2.21 -4.22 29.14
CA GLU A 87 2.87 -5.33 28.46
C GLU A 87 3.06 -5.06 26.98
N ARG A 88 4.08 -5.70 26.39
CA ARG A 88 4.31 -5.63 24.95
C ARG A 88 3.12 -6.29 24.22
N PRO A 89 2.54 -5.65 23.19
CA PRO A 89 1.40 -6.21 22.47
C PRO A 89 1.73 -7.59 21.90
N ARG A 90 0.81 -8.54 22.05
CA ARG A 90 0.98 -9.89 21.50
C ARG A 90 0.52 -9.90 20.05
N VAL A 91 1.33 -10.47 19.17
CA VAL A 91 0.94 -10.76 17.79
C VAL A 91 0.44 -12.19 17.76
N HIS A 92 -0.86 -12.37 17.51
CA HIS A 92 -1.47 -13.66 17.28
C HIS A 92 -1.39 -13.98 15.79
N ILE A 93 -0.67 -15.05 15.45
CA ILE A 93 -0.56 -15.54 14.07
C ILE A 93 -1.42 -16.81 13.97
N ASP A 94 -2.09 -16.99 12.84
CA ASP A 94 -2.77 -18.26 12.55
C ASP A 94 -1.76 -19.42 12.65
N PRO A 95 -2.05 -20.47 13.46
CA PRO A 95 -1.10 -21.53 13.73
C PRO A 95 -0.76 -22.36 12.47
N ILE A 96 -1.72 -22.55 11.56
CA ILE A 96 -1.50 -23.31 10.31
C ILE A 96 -0.55 -22.53 9.41
N PHE A 97 -0.76 -21.21 9.31
CA PHE A 97 0.16 -20.35 8.57
C PHE A 97 1.54 -20.31 9.21
N LEU A 98 1.62 -20.20 10.54
CA LEU A 98 2.89 -20.15 11.24
C LEU A 98 3.71 -21.42 11.02
N GLU A 99 3.07 -22.59 11.04
CA GLU A 99 3.72 -23.88 10.77
C GLU A 99 4.30 -23.91 9.35
N SER A 100 3.49 -23.59 8.33
CA SER A 100 3.96 -23.51 6.94
C SER A 100 5.06 -22.46 6.74
N ALA A 101 4.95 -21.31 7.40
CA ALA A 101 5.93 -20.24 7.30
C ALA A 101 7.27 -20.60 8.00
N LEU A 102 7.22 -21.37 9.08
CA LEU A 102 8.40 -21.90 9.75
C LEU A 102 9.14 -22.93 8.88
N GLU A 103 8.41 -23.78 8.15
CA GLU A 103 8.99 -24.74 7.22
C GLU A 103 9.67 -24.05 6.02
N LEU A 104 9.07 -22.98 5.49
CA LEU A 104 9.56 -22.30 4.29
C LEU A 104 10.69 -21.31 4.58
N CYS A 105 10.59 -20.53 5.65
CA CYS A 105 11.43 -19.35 5.88
C CYS A 105 12.28 -19.43 7.15
N GLY A 106 11.94 -20.32 8.09
CA GLY A 106 12.58 -20.41 9.39
C GLY A 106 12.32 -19.21 10.30
N THR A 107 12.72 -19.33 11.57
CA THR A 107 12.40 -18.35 12.63
C THR A 107 13.08 -16.99 12.46
N SER A 108 14.28 -16.95 11.87
CA SER A 108 15.04 -15.70 11.68
C SER A 108 14.38 -14.75 10.69
N HIS A 109 13.83 -15.29 9.59
CA HIS A 109 13.18 -14.46 8.59
C HIS A 109 11.81 -13.96 9.07
N LEU A 110 11.06 -14.80 9.79
CA LEU A 110 9.81 -14.39 10.42
C LEU A 110 10.02 -13.32 11.50
N ALA A 111 11.13 -13.39 12.24
CA ALA A 111 11.48 -12.37 13.22
C ALA A 111 11.66 -10.97 12.59
N GLU A 112 12.25 -10.90 11.39
CA GLU A 112 12.40 -9.65 10.64
C GLU A 112 11.04 -9.12 10.16
N VAL A 113 10.20 -9.99 9.58
CA VAL A 113 8.86 -9.63 9.08
C VAL A 113 7.95 -9.10 10.19
N PHE A 114 7.95 -9.76 11.35
CA PHE A 114 7.10 -9.39 12.48
C PHE A 114 7.78 -8.44 13.48
N ASN A 115 9.00 -7.98 13.17
CA ASN A 115 9.82 -7.11 14.02
C ASN A 115 9.89 -7.59 15.48
N CYS A 116 10.09 -8.89 15.66
CA CYS A 116 10.17 -9.57 16.96
C CYS A 116 11.50 -10.33 17.09
N SER A 117 11.79 -10.92 18.25
CA SER A 117 12.98 -11.77 18.35
C SER A 117 12.68 -13.17 17.79
N ALA A 118 13.66 -13.83 17.18
CA ALA A 118 13.49 -15.21 16.72
C ALA A 118 13.10 -16.19 17.86
N ARG A 119 13.47 -15.88 19.12
CA ARG A 119 13.12 -16.69 20.30
C ARG A 119 11.67 -16.49 20.78
N SER A 120 11.01 -15.44 20.29
CA SER A 120 9.61 -15.13 20.62
C SER A 120 8.62 -15.66 19.58
N VAL A 121 9.09 -16.19 18.45
CA VAL A 121 8.25 -16.92 17.48
C VAL A 121 8.01 -18.31 18.05
N ARG A 122 6.77 -18.62 18.40
CA ARG A 122 6.33 -19.88 19.02
C ARG A 122 4.93 -20.24 18.55
#